data_AF-A0A4S2GWM6-F1
#
_entry.id   AF-A0A4S2GWM6-F1
#
_cell.length_a   1.000
_cell.length_b   1.000
_cell.length_c   1.000
_cell.angle_alpha   90.00
_cell.angle_beta   90.00
_cell.angle_gamma   90.00
#
_symmetry.space_group_name_H-M   'P 1'
#
loop_
_entity.id
_entity.type
_entity.pdbx_description
1 polymer ?
#
loop_
_entity_poly.entity_id
_entity_poly.type
_entity_poly.pdbx_seq_one_letter_code
_entity_poly.pdbx_strand_id
1 'polypeptide(L)' 'MKIALLIAVLTAFLAASVWFAVQSFTQVETTMSGHGWLALALGVILSLALGGGLMALVFFSSRRGYDDIDSDV' A
#
# COMPACT_ATOMS: atom_id res chain seq x y z
N MET A 1 20.24 26.08 -18.93
CA MET A 1 20.00 25.15 -20.08
C MET A 1 20.02 23.69 -19.69
N LYS A 2 21.03 23.20 -18.95
CA LYS A 2 21.13 21.79 -18.50
C LYS A 2 19.89 21.28 -17.75
N ILE A 3 19.37 22.09 -16.82
CA ILE A 3 18.17 21.74 -16.03
C ILE A 3 16.92 21.64 -16.91
N ALA A 4 16.72 22.58 -17.85
CA ALA A 4 15.59 22.54 -18.78
C ALA A 4 15.63 21.28 -19.68
N LEU A 5 16.83 20.89 -20.11
CA LEU A 5 17.04 19.67 -20.89
C LEU A 5 16.75 18.41 -20.07
N LEU A 6 17.19 18.38 -18.80
CA LEU A 6 16.90 17.29 -17.88
C LEU A 6 15.40 17.16 -17.61
N ILE A 7 14.71 18.27 -17.33
CA ILE A 7 13.25 18.29 -17.14
C ILE A 7 12.55 17.73 -18.39
N ALA A 8 12.91 18.22 -19.58
CA ALA A 8 12.32 17.76 -20.83
C ALA A 8 12.49 16.24 -21.03
N VAL A 9 13.68 15.70 -20.73
CA VAL A 9 13.95 14.26 -20.83
C VAL A 9 13.12 13.46 -19.82
N LEU A 10 13.05 13.91 -18.56
CA LEU A 10 12.23 13.23 -17.54
C LEU A 10 10.75 13.28 -17.86
N THR A 11 10.24 14.39 -18.39
CA THR A 11 8.84 14.50 -18.82
C THR A 11 8.56 13.58 -20.01
N ALA A 12 9.49 13.46 -20.95
CA ALA A 12 9.37 12.52 -22.07
C ALA A 12 9.33 11.05 -21.59
N PHE A 13 10.19 10.68 -20.63
CA PHE A 13 10.15 9.35 -20.02
C PHE A 13 8.86 9.10 -19.25
N LEU A 14 8.36 10.10 -18.50
CA LEU A 14 7.09 10.00 -17.80
C LEU A 14 5.94 9.77 -18.80
N ALA A 15 5.89 10.56 -19.88
CA ALA A 15 4.87 10.42 -20.92
C ALA A 15 4.92 9.04 -21.58
N ALA A 16 6.12 8.54 -21.90
CA ALA A 16 6.31 7.20 -22.45
C ALA A 16 5.86 6.10 -21.48
N SER A 17 6.19 6.23 -20.19
CA SER A 17 5.78 5.30 -19.14
C SER A 17 4.26 5.27 -18.98
N VAL A 18 3.61 6.44 -18.92
CA VAL A 18 2.15 6.53 -18.83
C VAL A 18 1.48 5.96 -20.07
N TRP A 19 1.99 6.26 -21.27
CA TRP A 19 1.49 5.68 -22.51
C TRP A 19 1.55 4.15 -22.50
N PHE A 20 2.70 3.59 -22.10
CA PHE A 20 2.89 2.15 -22.00
C PHE A 20 1.96 1.51 -20.96
N ALA A 21 1.78 2.15 -19.81
CA ALA A 21 0.89 1.68 -18.75
C ALA A 21 -0.57 1.65 -19.24
N VAL A 22 -1.06 2.73 -19.85
CA VAL A 22 -2.43 2.78 -20.41
C VAL A 22 -2.62 1.70 -21.46
N GLN A 23 -1.69 1.56 -22.39
CA GLN A 23 -1.79 0.55 -23.44
C GLN A 23 -1.77 -0.87 -22.89
N SER A 24 -0.94 -1.13 -21.88
CA SER A 24 -0.87 -2.44 -21.23
C SER A 24 -2.17 -2.75 -20.50
N PHE A 25 -2.74 -1.81 -19.77
CA PHE A 25 -3.97 -2.02 -19.00
C PHE A 25 -5.22 -2.14 -19.89
N THR A 26 -5.25 -1.51 -21.06
CA THR A 26 -6.40 -1.61 -21.99
C THR A 26 -6.40 -2.88 -22.81
N GLN A 27 -5.24 -3.53 -23.00
CA GLN A 27 -5.14 -4.80 -23.74
C GLN A 27 -5.34 -6.04 -22.86
N VAL A 28 -5.32 -5.87 -21.55
CA VAL A 28 -5.46 -6.97 -20.60
C VAL A 28 -6.95 -7.26 -20.38
N GLU A 29 -7.53 -8.13 -21.22
CA GLU A 29 -8.81 -8.78 -20.93
C GLU A 29 -8.60 -9.96 -19.97
N THR A 30 -8.25 -9.65 -18.72
CA THR A 30 -8.17 -10.68 -17.67
C THR A 30 -9.30 -10.48 -16.69
N THR A 31 -10.31 -11.34 -16.78
CA THR A 31 -11.31 -11.46 -15.73
C THR A 31 -10.68 -12.21 -14.55
N MET A 32 -10.57 -11.53 -13.41
CA MET A 32 -10.06 -12.16 -12.20
C MET A 32 -11.02 -13.30 -11.81
N SER A 33 -10.48 -14.51 -11.60
CA SER A 33 -11.29 -15.67 -11.24
C SER A 33 -12.03 -15.42 -9.91
N GLY A 34 -13.16 -16.11 -9.70
CA GLY A 34 -13.92 -15.99 -8.44
C GLY A 34 -13.06 -16.27 -7.19
N HIS A 35 -12.11 -17.21 -7.30
CA HIS A 35 -11.14 -17.51 -6.24
C HIS A 35 -10.14 -16.36 -6.02
N GLY A 36 -9.72 -15.65 -7.08
CA GLY A 36 -8.82 -14.50 -6.98
C GLY A 36 -9.45 -13.33 -6.22
N TRP A 37 -10.72 -13.03 -6.47
CA TRP A 37 -11.48 -12.05 -5.70
C TRP A 37 -11.65 -12.44 -4.24
N LEU A 38 -11.95 -13.72 -3.96
CA LEU A 38 -12.08 -14.23 -2.60
C LEU A 38 -10.76 -14.11 -1.83
N ALA A 39 -9.65 -14.51 -2.45
CA ALA A 39 -8.32 -14.41 -1.85
C ALA A 39 -7.93 -12.96 -1.56
N LEU A 40 -8.23 -12.03 -2.49
CA LEU A 40 -8.01 -10.59 -2.29
C LEU A 40 -8.83 -10.08 -1.09
N ALA A 41 -10.14 -10.36 -1.07
CA ALA A 41 -11.03 -9.91 -0.01
C ALA A 41 -10.60 -10.44 1.37
N LEU A 42 -10.27 -11.73 1.46
CA LEU A 42 -9.76 -12.32 2.70
C LEU A 42 -8.43 -11.71 3.11
N GLY A 43 -7.49 -11.53 2.18
CA GLY A 43 -6.20 -10.90 2.46
C GLY A 43 -6.37 -9.49 3.01
N VAL A 44 -7.26 -8.68 2.42
CA VAL A 44 -7.57 -7.32 2.89
C VAL A 44 -8.19 -7.33 4.27
N ILE A 45 -9.23 -8.15 4.50
CA ILE A 45 -9.92 -8.22 5.79
C ILE A 45 -8.98 -8.68 6.89
N LEU A 46 -8.20 -9.74 6.66
CA LEU A 46 -7.25 -10.24 7.65
C LEU A 46 -6.15 -9.23 7.95
N SER A 47 -5.63 -8.53 6.94
CA SER A 47 -4.60 -7.50 7.14
C SER A 47 -5.13 -6.30 7.91
N LEU A 48 -6.34 -5.84 7.59
CA LEU A 48 -6.99 -4.74 8.31
C LEU A 48 -7.36 -5.15 9.74
N ALA A 49 -7.85 -6.38 9.94
CA ALA A 49 -8.19 -6.90 11.26
C ALA A 49 -6.93 -7.05 12.12
N LEU A 50 -5.83 -7.55 11.54
CA LEU A 50 -4.55 -7.67 12.24
C LEU A 50 -3.98 -6.29 12.57
N GLY A 51 -3.86 -5.39 11.59
CA GLY A 51 -3.32 -4.05 11.81
C GLY A 51 -4.19 -3.22 12.78
N GLY A 52 -5.51 -3.22 12.58
CA GLY A 52 -6.47 -2.55 13.45
C GLY A 52 -6.54 -3.17 14.84
N GLY A 53 -6.48 -4.50 14.94
CA GLY A 53 -6.45 -5.23 16.20
C GLY A 53 -5.19 -4.92 17.01
N LEU A 54 -4.02 -4.87 16.37
CA LEU A 54 -2.77 -4.46 17.01
C LEU A 54 -2.86 -3.02 17.52
N MET A 55 -3.39 -2.08 16.72
CA MET A 55 -3.63 -0.71 17.18
C MET A 55 -4.59 -0.64 18.37
N ALA A 56 -5.68 -1.40 18.33
CA ALA A 56 -6.62 -1.48 19.44
C ALA A 56 -5.95 -2.02 20.72
N LEU A 57 -5.08 -3.02 20.59
CA LEU A 57 -4.31 -3.56 21.71
C LEU A 57 -3.32 -2.54 22.27
N VAL A 58 -2.64 -1.74 21.44
CA VAL A 58 -1.77 -0.65 21.91
C VAL A 58 -2.56 0.37 22.74
N PHE A 59 -3.74 0.79 22.29
CA PHE A 59 -4.60 1.68 23.07
C PHE A 59 -5.15 1.03 24.34
N PHE A 60 -5.41 -0.27 24.30
CA PHE A 60 -5.83 -1.01 25.48
C PHE A 60 -4.70 -1.14 26.51
N SER A 61 -3.48 -1.39 26.04
CA SER A 61 -2.26 -1.55 26.83
C SER A 61 -1.94 -0.29 27.61
N SER A 62 -1.85 0.84 26.90
CA SER A 62 -1.63 2.17 27.49
C SER A 62 -2.70 2.57 28.51
N ARG A 63 -3.97 2.19 28.32
CA ARG A 63 -5.04 2.50 29.29
C ARG A 63 -4.98 1.66 30.56
N ARG A 64 -4.35 0.48 30.50
CA ARG A 64 -4.26 -0.44 31.63
C ARG A 64 -2.91 -0.42 32.34
N GLY A 65 -1.97 0.42 31.88
CA GLY A 65 -0.62 0.51 32.44
C GLY A 65 0.24 -0.73 32.16
N TYR A 66 -0.14 -1.55 31.18
CA TYR A 66 0.69 -2.71 30.77
C TYR A 66 1.98 -2.27 30.07
N ASP A 67 2.00 -1.05 29.52
CA ASP A 67 3.17 -0.44 28.88
C ASP A 67 4.04 0.36 29.88
N ASP A 68 3.64 0.44 31.16
CA ASP A 68 4.38 1.19 32.17
C ASP A 68 5.62 0.37 32.58
N ILE A 69 6.80 0.99 32.49
CA ILE A 69 8.07 0.36 32.87
C ILE A 69 8.23 0.51 34.38
N ASP A 70 8.34 -0.62 35.08
CA ASP A 70 8.65 -0.66 36.50
C ASP A 70 10.09 -0.13 36.72
N SER A 71 10.20 1.16 37.05
CA SER A 71 11.47 1.90 37.10
C SER A 71 12.18 1.82 38.45
N ASP A 72 11.82 0.86 39.30
CA ASP A 72 12.31 0.72 40.67
C ASP A 72 13.67 -0.04 40.77
N VAL A 73 14.55 0.15 39.77
CA VAL A 73 15.96 -0.32 39.75
C VAL A 73 16.97 0.81 39.65
#